data_AF-A0A432FEH3-F1
#
_entry.id   AF-A0A432FEH3-F1
#
_cell.length_a   1.000
_cell.length_b   1.000
_cell.length_c   1.000
_cell.angle_alpha   90.00
_cell.angle_beta   90.00
_cell.angle_gamma   90.00
#
_symmetry.space_group_name_H-M   'P 1'
#
loop_
_entity.id
_entity.type
_entity.pdbx_description
1 polymer ?
#
loop_
_entity_poly.entity_id
_entity_poly.type
_entity_poly.pdbx_seq_one_letter_code
_entity_poly.pdbx_strand_id
1 'polypeptide(L)'
;RLAVPNVGSDWPLSRKFGVDTDTAVEILEYANSKGLIPYGITFHVGSQCNNLQNWFIAVKKAKEVWEKALSKGIKLQMLNIGGGIPARYTRESLSVKEIADYVRGLLNKYFGMKTLELQMEPGRGLVAEAGILVTSVIGKAERFKGEKWVYIDGGVFHGLAETLGGIRYSFYLPEKEGEELDFFTIGGISCDSMDVVAEKVALPKGIDVGDRIIILTAGAYTTVYASSFNGFPPPRVVMI
;
A
#
# COMPACT_ATOMS: atom_id res chain seq x y z
N ARG A 1 12.29 15.39 -2.30
CA ARG A 1 11.59 14.26 -2.94
C ARG A 1 11.25 14.64 -4.38
N LEU A 2 11.44 13.74 -5.35
CA LEU A 2 11.08 13.96 -6.74
C LEU A 2 9.64 13.52 -7.03
N ALA A 3 8.96 14.29 -7.88
CA ALA A 3 7.69 13.92 -8.47
C ALA A 3 7.92 12.91 -9.61
N VAL A 4 7.44 11.69 -9.39
CA VAL A 4 7.59 10.55 -10.31
C VAL A 4 6.22 9.92 -10.62
N PRO A 5 6.07 9.24 -11.76
CA PRO A 5 4.85 8.52 -12.07
C PRO A 5 4.54 7.45 -11.02
N ASN A 6 3.25 7.25 -10.80
CA ASN A 6 2.66 6.22 -9.96
C ASN A 6 1.58 5.44 -10.72
N VAL A 7 1.69 5.41 -12.05
CA VAL A 7 0.70 4.83 -12.96
C VAL A 7 0.52 3.35 -12.64
N GLY A 8 -0.73 2.93 -12.40
CA GLY A 8 -1.08 1.55 -12.07
C GLY A 8 -0.75 1.14 -10.63
N SER A 9 -0.50 2.10 -9.73
CA SER A 9 -0.44 1.83 -8.29
C SER A 9 -1.84 1.96 -7.69
N ASP A 10 -2.25 1.03 -6.84
CA ASP A 10 -3.59 1.06 -6.24
C ASP A 10 -3.75 2.27 -5.30
N TRP A 11 -2.66 2.77 -4.71
CA TRP A 11 -2.69 3.98 -3.89
C TRP A 11 -1.71 5.07 -4.40
N PRO A 12 -2.21 6.07 -5.17
CA PRO A 12 -1.38 7.09 -5.78
C PRO A 12 -0.94 8.19 -4.78
N LEU A 13 0.37 8.43 -4.66
CA LEU A 13 0.95 9.43 -3.73
C LEU A 13 1.51 10.71 -4.40
N SER A 14 1.55 10.78 -5.73
CA SER A 14 2.33 11.79 -6.48
C SER A 14 1.73 13.20 -6.48
N ARG A 15 0.43 13.37 -6.23
CA ARG A 15 -0.21 14.70 -6.25
C ARG A 15 0.09 15.56 -5.02
N LYS A 16 0.33 14.95 -3.87
CA LYS A 16 0.53 15.67 -2.59
C LYS A 16 2.00 16.07 -2.37
N PHE A 17 2.95 15.30 -2.91
CA PHE A 17 4.37 15.44 -2.60
C PHE A 17 5.27 15.27 -3.82
N GLY A 18 6.43 15.93 -3.75
CA GLY A 18 7.48 15.84 -4.75
C GLY A 18 7.50 17.08 -5.64
N VAL A 19 8.69 17.40 -6.15
CA VAL A 19 8.91 18.49 -7.10
C VAL A 19 9.50 17.95 -8.41
N ASP A 20 9.38 18.70 -9.49
CA ASP A 20 10.07 18.40 -10.75
C ASP A 20 11.61 18.50 -10.59
N THR A 21 12.34 18.14 -11.64
CA THR A 21 13.80 18.04 -11.60
C THR A 21 14.49 19.38 -11.47
N ASP A 22 13.95 20.45 -12.07
CA ASP A 22 14.56 21.78 -12.02
C ASP A 22 14.36 22.40 -10.62
N THR A 23 13.12 22.38 -10.12
CA THR A 23 12.81 22.82 -8.75
C THR A 23 13.61 22.05 -7.71
N ALA A 24 13.85 20.73 -7.91
CA ALA A 24 14.68 19.95 -7.01
C ALA A 24 16.12 20.50 -6.91
N VAL A 25 16.72 20.87 -8.04
CA VAL A 25 18.08 21.43 -8.09
C VAL A 25 18.12 22.80 -7.41
N GLU A 26 17.12 23.65 -7.65
CA GLU A 26 17.01 24.95 -6.98
C GLU A 26 16.96 24.82 -5.45
N ILE A 27 16.21 23.84 -4.93
CA ILE A 27 16.15 23.55 -3.49
C ILE A 27 17.52 23.09 -2.95
N LEU A 28 18.24 22.26 -3.70
CA LEU A 28 19.58 21.79 -3.30
C LEU A 28 20.58 22.95 -3.28
N GLU A 29 20.59 23.81 -4.30
CA GLU A 29 21.41 25.02 -4.36
C GLU A 29 21.07 25.98 -3.21
N TYR A 30 19.79 26.20 -2.95
CA TYR A 30 19.34 27.03 -1.84
C TYR A 30 19.82 26.49 -0.51
N ALA A 31 19.64 25.19 -0.23
CA ALA A 31 20.12 24.57 0.99
C ALA A 31 21.64 24.74 1.18
N ASN A 32 22.41 24.49 0.12
CA ASN A 32 23.86 24.69 0.13
C ASN A 32 24.25 26.15 0.42
N SER A 33 23.54 27.12 -0.18
CA SER A 33 23.75 28.56 0.05
C SER A 33 23.48 28.99 1.50
N LYS A 34 22.70 28.20 2.25
CA LYS A 34 22.40 28.41 3.67
C LYS A 34 23.36 27.67 4.60
N GLY A 35 24.41 27.03 4.07
CA GLY A 35 25.36 26.25 4.86
C GLY A 35 24.82 24.89 5.30
N LEU A 36 23.67 24.46 4.77
CA LEU A 36 23.19 23.09 4.96
C LEU A 36 23.93 22.14 4.00
N ILE A 37 23.91 20.85 4.31
CA ILE A 37 24.51 19.80 3.47
C ILE A 37 23.39 19.13 2.67
N PRO A 38 23.28 19.36 1.35
CA PRO A 38 22.35 18.60 0.52
C PRO A 38 22.89 17.18 0.36
N TYR A 39 22.33 16.22 1.11
CA TYR A 39 22.89 14.88 1.26
C TYR A 39 22.41 13.90 0.19
N GLY A 40 21.16 13.98 -0.24
CA GLY A 40 20.57 13.00 -1.14
C GLY A 40 19.21 13.38 -1.68
N ILE A 41 18.67 12.49 -2.51
CA ILE A 41 17.34 12.63 -3.13
C ILE A 41 16.53 11.37 -2.91
N THR A 42 15.20 11.53 -2.86
CA THR A 42 14.24 10.44 -2.67
C THR A 42 13.12 10.52 -3.69
N PHE A 43 12.54 9.38 -4.06
CA PHE A 43 11.29 9.28 -4.81
C PHE A 43 10.42 8.14 -4.25
N HIS A 44 9.15 8.07 -4.67
CA HIS A 44 8.28 6.94 -4.31
C HIS A 44 7.30 6.67 -5.46
N VAL A 45 7.26 5.43 -5.93
CA VAL A 45 6.52 5.02 -7.15
C VAL A 45 5.01 4.77 -6.95
N GLY A 46 4.44 5.18 -5.80
CA GLY A 46 3.10 4.77 -5.34
C GLY A 46 3.12 3.46 -4.53
N SER A 47 2.07 3.19 -3.75
CA SER A 47 1.93 1.94 -2.97
C SER A 47 1.17 0.88 -3.77
N GLN A 48 1.49 -0.40 -3.55
CA GLN A 48 0.98 -1.53 -4.33
C GLN A 48 1.31 -1.36 -5.83
N CYS A 49 2.59 -1.08 -6.13
CA CYS A 49 3.03 -0.76 -7.48
C CYS A 49 3.38 -2.02 -8.27
N ASN A 50 2.65 -2.27 -9.36
CA ASN A 50 2.85 -3.41 -10.24
C ASN A 50 3.41 -3.02 -11.63
N ASN A 51 4.01 -1.83 -11.74
CA ASN A 51 4.52 -1.30 -13.01
C ASN A 51 6.00 -0.92 -12.90
N LEU A 52 6.88 -1.78 -13.44
CA LEU A 52 8.33 -1.58 -13.44
C LEU A 52 8.76 -0.26 -14.12
N GLN A 53 7.98 0.26 -15.08
CA GLN A 53 8.29 1.53 -15.76
C GLN A 53 8.30 2.72 -14.80
N ASN A 54 7.56 2.67 -13.70
CA ASN A 54 7.58 3.75 -12.70
C ASN A 54 8.97 3.88 -12.05
N TRP A 55 9.63 2.76 -11.71
CA TRP A 55 11.00 2.78 -11.21
C TRP A 55 12.00 3.23 -12.28
N PHE A 56 11.83 2.82 -13.54
CA PHE A 56 12.68 3.30 -14.63
C PHE A 56 12.67 4.82 -14.76
N ILE A 57 11.47 5.41 -14.82
CA ILE A 57 11.31 6.86 -14.95
C ILE A 57 11.85 7.57 -13.71
N ALA A 58 11.60 7.02 -12.53
CA ALA A 58 12.07 7.59 -11.27
C ALA A 58 13.60 7.60 -11.16
N VAL A 59 14.27 6.49 -11.47
CA VAL A 59 15.74 6.38 -11.46
C VAL A 59 16.35 7.31 -12.51
N LYS A 60 15.75 7.41 -13.70
CA LYS A 60 16.22 8.33 -14.75
C LYS A 60 16.14 9.79 -14.31
N LYS A 61 15.02 10.21 -13.71
CA LYS A 61 14.86 11.57 -13.16
C LYS A 61 15.83 11.83 -12.00
N ALA A 62 16.03 10.84 -11.12
CA ALA A 62 16.99 10.94 -10.03
C ALA A 62 18.40 11.17 -10.56
N LYS A 63 18.79 10.45 -11.62
CA LYS A 63 20.09 10.62 -12.27
C LYS A 63 20.25 12.02 -12.89
N GLU A 64 19.22 12.54 -13.54
CA GLU A 64 19.22 13.90 -14.09
C GLU A 64 19.49 14.95 -13.00
N VAL A 65 18.78 14.88 -11.87
CA VAL A 65 18.99 15.78 -10.73
C VAL A 65 20.38 15.59 -10.13
N TRP A 66 20.87 14.36 -10.06
CA TRP A 66 22.21 14.06 -9.54
C TRP A 66 23.30 14.73 -10.37
N GLU A 67 23.20 14.70 -11.69
CA GLU A 67 24.17 15.32 -12.60
C GLU A 67 24.08 16.85 -12.58
N LYS A 68 22.86 17.40 -12.55
CA LYS A 68 22.63 18.83 -12.39
C LYS A 68 23.19 19.34 -11.05
N ALA A 69 22.97 18.63 -9.95
CA ALA A 69 23.55 18.99 -8.65
C ALA A 69 25.08 18.97 -8.69
N LEU A 70 25.67 17.93 -9.30
CA LEU A 70 27.13 17.81 -9.43
C LEU A 70 27.75 18.95 -10.23
N SER A 71 27.12 19.39 -11.33
CA SER A 71 27.62 20.52 -12.14
C SER A 71 27.57 21.85 -11.38
N LYS A 72 26.76 21.95 -10.32
CA LYS A 72 26.72 23.06 -9.37
C LYS A 72 27.67 22.90 -8.17
N GLY A 73 28.52 21.86 -8.18
CA GLY A 73 29.46 21.57 -7.10
C GLY A 73 28.83 20.85 -5.89
N ILE A 74 27.57 20.44 -5.97
CA ILE A 74 26.87 19.73 -4.91
C ILE A 74 27.04 18.22 -5.11
N LYS A 75 27.81 17.59 -4.22
CA LYS A 75 28.07 16.14 -4.27
C LYS A 75 27.09 15.39 -3.38
N LEU A 76 26.01 14.90 -3.98
CA LEU A 76 25.06 14.01 -3.31
C LEU A 76 25.72 12.67 -2.96
N GLN A 77 25.28 12.06 -1.86
CA GLN A 77 25.81 10.81 -1.30
C GLN A 77 24.75 9.70 -1.25
N MET A 78 23.47 10.08 -1.14
CA MET A 78 22.38 9.12 -0.92
C MET A 78 21.27 9.20 -1.98
N LEU A 79 20.85 8.03 -2.46
CA LEU A 79 19.62 7.83 -3.22
C LEU A 79 18.68 6.95 -2.41
N ASN A 80 17.49 7.47 -2.13
CA ASN A 80 16.40 6.71 -1.53
C ASN A 80 15.36 6.38 -2.61
N ILE A 81 15.14 5.10 -2.87
CA ILE A 81 14.21 4.61 -3.91
C ILE A 81 12.77 4.47 -3.41
N GLY A 82 12.51 4.86 -2.16
CA GLY A 82 11.20 4.85 -1.51
C GLY A 82 10.65 3.44 -1.31
N GLY A 83 9.33 3.38 -1.17
CA GLY A 83 8.57 2.14 -1.07
C GLY A 83 7.87 1.77 -2.38
N GLY A 84 6.74 1.06 -2.25
CA GLY A 84 5.88 0.68 -3.38
C GLY A 84 5.87 -0.80 -3.72
N ILE A 85 6.73 -1.59 -3.05
CA ILE A 85 6.72 -3.05 -3.13
C ILE A 85 5.30 -3.56 -2.78
N PRO A 86 4.63 -4.28 -3.71
CA PRO A 86 3.27 -4.76 -3.50
C PRO A 86 3.25 -5.98 -2.57
N ALA A 87 2.07 -6.27 -2.03
CA ALA A 87 1.75 -7.53 -1.37
C ALA A 87 0.72 -8.32 -2.19
N ARG A 88 0.63 -9.62 -1.97
CA ARG A 88 -0.35 -10.48 -2.64
C ARG A 88 -1.71 -10.40 -1.95
N TYR A 89 -2.66 -9.76 -2.64
CA TYR A 89 -4.08 -9.74 -2.28
C TYR A 89 -4.86 -10.71 -3.19
N THR A 90 -5.91 -10.24 -3.86
CA THR A 90 -6.73 -11.04 -4.78
C THR A 90 -6.15 -11.16 -6.19
N ARG A 91 -5.15 -10.34 -6.55
CA ARG A 91 -4.52 -10.33 -7.88
C ARG A 91 -3.04 -10.70 -7.76
N GLU A 92 -2.48 -11.23 -8.85
CA GLU A 92 -1.04 -11.38 -8.97
C GLU A 92 -0.35 -10.02 -8.82
N SER A 93 0.86 -10.05 -8.26
CA SER A 93 1.69 -8.87 -8.06
C SER A 93 3.15 -9.22 -8.28
N LEU A 94 3.93 -8.22 -8.70
CA LEU A 94 5.38 -8.35 -8.87
C LEU A 94 6.01 -8.84 -7.57
N SER A 95 6.88 -9.85 -7.68
CA SER A 95 7.66 -10.31 -6.55
C SER A 95 8.75 -9.30 -6.18
N VAL A 96 9.18 -9.36 -4.91
CA VAL A 96 10.34 -8.59 -4.41
C VAL A 96 11.57 -8.83 -5.28
N LYS A 97 11.79 -10.08 -5.74
CA LYS A 97 12.93 -10.45 -6.57
C LYS A 97 12.88 -9.77 -7.94
N GLU A 98 11.73 -9.76 -8.61
CA GLU A 98 11.57 -9.10 -9.91
C GLU A 98 11.85 -7.60 -9.82
N ILE A 99 11.30 -6.94 -8.79
CA ILE A 99 11.56 -5.51 -8.54
C ILE A 99 13.04 -5.28 -8.24
N ALA A 100 13.63 -6.08 -7.36
CA ALA A 100 15.02 -5.92 -6.95
C ALA A 100 16.00 -6.12 -8.12
N ASP A 101 15.80 -7.14 -8.94
CA ASP A 101 16.65 -7.42 -10.10
C ASP A 101 16.55 -6.30 -11.14
N TYR A 102 15.33 -5.80 -11.40
CA TYR A 102 15.11 -4.69 -12.31
C TYR A 102 15.77 -3.39 -11.80
N VAL A 103 15.49 -3.00 -10.55
CA VAL A 103 16.04 -1.78 -9.95
C VAL A 103 17.56 -1.86 -9.85
N ARG A 104 18.14 -3.01 -9.48
CA ARG A 104 19.60 -3.20 -9.46
C ARG A 104 20.21 -2.98 -10.84
N GLY A 105 19.58 -3.48 -11.90
CA GLY A 105 19.99 -3.25 -13.28
C GLY A 105 20.00 -1.75 -13.64
N LEU A 106 18.96 -1.01 -13.23
CA LEU A 106 18.89 0.43 -13.44
C LEU A 106 19.96 1.19 -12.65
N LEU A 107 20.15 0.87 -11.38
CA LEU A 107 21.15 1.52 -10.52
C LEU A 107 22.58 1.27 -11.03
N ASN A 108 22.87 0.05 -11.48
CA ASN A 108 24.14 -0.26 -12.15
C ASN A 108 24.35 0.61 -13.40
N LYS A 109 23.32 0.69 -14.26
CA LYS A 109 23.39 1.46 -15.51
C LYS A 109 23.58 2.96 -15.30
N TYR A 110 22.87 3.56 -14.34
CA TYR A 110 22.83 5.02 -14.17
C TYR A 110 23.78 5.56 -13.10
N PHE A 111 24.09 4.78 -12.05
CA PHE A 111 24.87 5.27 -10.91
C PHE A 111 26.18 4.51 -10.68
N GLY A 112 26.40 3.36 -11.31
CA GLY A 112 27.66 2.63 -11.21
C GLY A 112 28.01 2.12 -9.79
N MET A 113 26.98 1.90 -8.93
CA MET A 113 26.89 1.30 -7.58
C MET A 113 28.05 1.37 -6.53
N LYS A 114 29.27 1.80 -6.85
CA LYS A 114 30.43 1.65 -5.96
C LYS A 114 30.50 2.66 -4.81
N THR A 115 29.80 3.78 -4.88
CA THR A 115 29.91 4.90 -3.91
C THR A 115 28.58 5.53 -3.53
N LEU A 116 27.47 4.84 -3.79
CA LEU A 116 26.12 5.36 -3.56
C LEU A 116 25.55 4.75 -2.27
N GLU A 117 25.22 5.57 -1.29
CA GLU A 117 24.35 5.12 -0.20
C GLU A 117 22.94 4.92 -0.77
N LEU A 118 22.46 3.67 -0.75
CA LEU A 118 21.13 3.32 -1.23
C LEU A 118 20.20 3.06 -0.05
N GLN A 119 19.08 3.78 -0.01
CA GLN A 119 18.03 3.55 0.97
C GLN A 119 16.72 3.13 0.29
N MET A 120 15.85 2.45 1.04
CA MET A 120 14.50 2.08 0.62
C MET A 120 13.53 2.17 1.81
N GLU A 121 12.25 2.34 1.52
CA GLU A 121 11.19 2.55 2.51
C GLU A 121 10.06 1.51 2.36
N PRO A 122 10.34 0.19 2.43
CA PRO A 122 9.31 -0.82 2.26
C PRO A 122 8.39 -0.88 3.50
N GLY A 123 7.09 -0.67 3.28
CA GLY A 123 6.05 -0.84 4.30
C GLY A 123 5.23 -2.09 4.00
N ARG A 124 4.21 -1.94 3.14
CA ARG A 124 3.30 -3.03 2.73
C ARG A 124 4.02 -4.33 2.37
N GLY A 125 5.00 -4.26 1.47
CA GLY A 125 5.75 -5.43 1.02
C GLY A 125 6.57 -6.16 2.09
N LEU A 126 6.71 -5.60 3.30
CA LEU A 126 7.30 -6.31 4.44
C LEU A 126 6.25 -6.99 5.33
N VAL A 127 5.17 -6.28 5.66
CA VAL A 127 4.30 -6.68 6.79
C VAL A 127 2.90 -7.12 6.39
N ALA A 128 2.45 -6.84 5.16
CA ALA A 128 1.06 -7.08 4.78
C ALA A 128 0.67 -8.56 4.86
N GLU A 129 1.51 -9.45 4.34
CA GLU A 129 1.26 -10.90 4.33
C GLU A 129 1.57 -11.57 5.68
N ALA A 130 2.25 -10.86 6.60
CA ALA A 130 2.58 -11.37 7.92
C ALA A 130 1.41 -11.31 8.91
N GLY A 131 0.32 -10.62 8.56
CA GLY A 131 -0.85 -10.44 9.43
C GLY A 131 -2.15 -10.84 8.75
N ILE A 132 -3.06 -11.37 9.56
CA ILE A 132 -4.47 -11.60 9.19
C ILE A 132 -5.36 -10.82 10.16
N LEU A 133 -6.56 -10.48 9.72
CA LEU A 133 -7.60 -9.91 10.57
C LEU A 133 -8.72 -10.94 10.71
N VAL A 134 -9.10 -11.26 11.94
CA VAL A 134 -10.19 -12.21 12.23
C VAL A 134 -11.38 -11.42 12.72
N THR A 135 -12.54 -11.67 12.13
CA THR A 135 -13.82 -11.02 12.46
C THR A 135 -14.91 -12.07 12.62
N SER A 136 -15.99 -11.73 13.29
CA SER A 136 -17.19 -12.56 13.46
C SER A 136 -18.35 -11.95 12.68
N VAL A 137 -19.21 -12.79 12.11
CA VAL A 137 -20.49 -12.36 11.56
C VAL A 137 -21.42 -11.98 12.70
N ILE A 138 -21.87 -10.73 12.74
CA ILE A 138 -22.78 -10.18 13.76
C ILE A 138 -24.19 -9.94 13.23
N GLY A 139 -24.40 -10.05 11.91
CA GLY A 139 -25.71 -9.89 11.32
C GLY A 139 -25.75 -10.40 9.88
N LYS A 140 -26.96 -10.74 9.43
CA LYS A 140 -27.25 -11.13 8.06
C LYS A 140 -28.56 -10.48 7.64
N ALA A 141 -28.63 -10.01 6.40
CA ALA A 141 -29.85 -9.44 5.86
C ALA A 141 -29.98 -9.73 4.37
N GLU A 142 -31.22 -9.83 3.90
CA GLU A 142 -31.55 -9.68 2.49
C GLU A 142 -32.04 -8.24 2.29
N ARG A 143 -31.50 -7.56 1.28
CA ARG A 143 -31.79 -6.17 0.93
C ARG A 143 -32.50 -6.11 -0.43
N PHE A 144 -32.67 -4.89 -0.94
CA PHE A 144 -33.39 -4.63 -2.17
C PHE A 144 -32.93 -5.55 -3.31
N LYS A 145 -33.88 -6.10 -4.07
CA LYS A 145 -33.62 -7.06 -5.17
C LYS A 145 -32.91 -8.36 -4.74
N GLY A 146 -33.00 -8.76 -3.48
CA GLY A 146 -32.44 -10.03 -3.01
C GLY A 146 -30.93 -9.97 -2.75
N GLU A 147 -30.35 -8.77 -2.66
CA GLU A 147 -28.95 -8.62 -2.31
C GLU A 147 -28.67 -9.16 -0.92
N LYS A 148 -27.70 -10.07 -0.80
CA LYS A 148 -27.36 -10.71 0.46
C LYS A 148 -26.26 -9.93 1.15
N TRP A 149 -26.48 -9.60 2.41
CA TRP A 149 -25.56 -8.84 3.23
C TRP A 149 -25.15 -9.65 4.45
N VAL A 150 -23.87 -9.58 4.77
CA VAL A 150 -23.31 -10.02 6.05
C VAL A 150 -22.64 -8.82 6.72
N TYR A 151 -22.81 -8.70 8.02
CA TYR A 151 -22.22 -7.65 8.83
C TYR A 151 -21.19 -8.28 9.75
N ILE A 152 -19.99 -7.70 9.81
CA ILE A 152 -18.89 -8.19 10.63
C ILE A 152 -18.60 -7.25 11.80
N ASP A 153 -18.01 -7.77 12.88
CA ASP A 153 -17.52 -6.99 14.02
C ASP A 153 -16.21 -6.21 13.76
N GLY A 154 -15.90 -5.98 12.48
CA GLY A 154 -14.87 -5.08 11.99
C GLY A 154 -15.47 -4.07 11.01
N GLY A 155 -14.64 -3.46 10.17
CA GLY A 155 -15.15 -2.52 9.18
C GLY A 155 -14.09 -1.57 8.66
N VAL A 156 -14.50 -0.70 7.74
CA VAL A 156 -13.69 0.35 7.13
C VAL A 156 -13.00 1.20 8.20
N PHE A 157 -13.77 1.65 9.21
CA PHE A 157 -13.25 2.49 10.30
C PHE A 157 -12.48 1.72 11.39
N HIS A 158 -12.49 0.38 11.33
CA HIS A 158 -11.91 -0.53 12.32
C HIS A 158 -10.75 -1.32 11.74
N GLY A 159 -10.02 -0.71 10.79
CA GLY A 159 -8.78 -1.27 10.24
C GLY A 159 -8.89 -1.81 8.82
N LEU A 160 -10.00 -1.54 8.11
CA LEU A 160 -10.14 -1.85 6.68
C LEU A 160 -10.26 -0.59 5.82
N ALA A 161 -9.74 0.55 6.28
CA ALA A 161 -9.87 1.84 5.61
C ALA A 161 -9.32 1.84 4.17
N GLU A 162 -8.36 0.96 3.87
CA GLU A 162 -7.79 0.86 2.52
C GLU A 162 -8.76 0.30 1.47
N THR A 163 -9.88 -0.32 1.87
CA THR A 163 -10.92 -0.72 0.91
C THR A 163 -11.53 0.49 0.20
N LEU A 164 -11.58 1.65 0.85
CA LEU A 164 -12.03 2.91 0.24
C LEU A 164 -11.14 3.37 -0.91
N GLY A 165 -9.85 3.05 -0.88
CA GLY A 165 -8.93 3.33 -2.00
C GLY A 165 -8.61 2.11 -2.85
N GLY A 166 -9.44 1.07 -2.78
CA GLY A 166 -9.47 -0.01 -3.77
C GLY A 166 -8.65 -1.26 -3.42
N ILE A 167 -8.04 -1.34 -2.22
CA ILE A 167 -7.47 -2.62 -1.77
C ILE A 167 -8.61 -3.62 -1.58
N ARG A 168 -8.46 -4.78 -2.22
CA ARG A 168 -9.43 -5.89 -2.13
C ARG A 168 -8.81 -7.03 -1.36
N TYR A 169 -9.37 -7.36 -0.21
CA TYR A 169 -8.90 -8.47 0.62
C TYR A 169 -9.52 -9.80 0.17
N SER A 170 -8.84 -10.90 0.53
CA SER A 170 -9.39 -12.25 0.40
C SER A 170 -10.02 -12.66 1.73
N PHE A 171 -11.20 -13.26 1.66
CA PHE A 171 -11.98 -13.70 2.82
C PHE A 171 -12.01 -15.23 2.85
N TYR A 172 -11.73 -15.82 4.01
CA TYR A 172 -11.65 -17.26 4.19
C TYR A 172 -12.36 -17.69 5.46
N LEU A 173 -13.18 -18.73 5.37
CA LEU A 173 -13.91 -19.33 6.49
C LEU A 173 -13.48 -20.81 6.59
N PRO A 174 -12.49 -21.14 7.43
CA PRO A 174 -11.96 -22.51 7.50
C PRO A 174 -13.02 -23.55 7.84
N GLU A 175 -13.97 -23.21 8.71
CA GLU A 175 -15.02 -24.11 9.18
C GLU A 175 -16.08 -24.44 8.12
N LYS A 176 -16.07 -23.71 7.00
CA LYS A 176 -17.03 -23.82 5.90
C LYS A 176 -16.34 -24.07 4.55
N GLU A 177 -15.11 -24.58 4.59
CA GLU A 177 -14.35 -24.87 3.38
C GLU A 177 -15.04 -25.95 2.55
N GLY A 178 -15.14 -25.71 1.24
CA GLY A 178 -15.79 -26.63 0.29
C GLY A 178 -17.32 -26.50 0.21
N GLU A 179 -17.96 -25.64 1.01
CA GLU A 179 -19.38 -25.34 0.86
C GLU A 179 -19.68 -24.64 -0.48
N GLU A 180 -20.92 -24.79 -0.97
CA GLU A 180 -21.42 -24.04 -2.12
C GLU A 180 -21.29 -22.53 -1.84
N LEU A 181 -20.75 -21.78 -2.80
CA LEU A 181 -20.55 -20.35 -2.67
C LEU A 181 -21.75 -19.56 -3.19
N ASP A 182 -21.99 -18.41 -2.59
CA ASP A 182 -22.93 -17.39 -3.05
C ASP A 182 -22.32 -15.99 -2.89
N PHE A 183 -22.90 -14.96 -3.51
CA PHE A 183 -22.38 -13.60 -3.47
C PHE A 183 -23.01 -12.76 -2.37
N PHE A 184 -22.16 -12.13 -1.56
CA PHE A 184 -22.56 -11.27 -0.47
C PHE A 184 -21.88 -9.89 -0.55
N THR A 185 -22.54 -8.89 0.01
CA THR A 185 -21.91 -7.63 0.40
C THR A 185 -21.55 -7.69 1.88
N ILE A 186 -20.33 -7.27 2.22
CA ILE A 186 -19.80 -7.25 3.58
C ILE A 186 -19.89 -5.81 4.11
N GLY A 187 -20.77 -5.59 5.09
CA GLY A 187 -20.84 -4.36 5.86
C GLY A 187 -20.02 -4.45 7.15
N GLY A 188 -19.48 -3.32 7.61
CA GLY A 188 -18.86 -3.23 8.93
C GLY A 188 -19.87 -2.97 10.06
N ILE A 189 -19.33 -2.83 11.26
CA ILE A 189 -20.07 -2.69 12.53
C ILE A 189 -20.61 -1.27 12.76
N SER A 190 -20.11 -0.25 12.05
CA SER A 190 -20.50 1.13 12.30
C SER A 190 -21.90 1.46 11.74
N CYS A 191 -22.46 2.60 12.14
CA CYS A 191 -23.76 3.04 11.63
C CYS A 191 -23.66 3.81 10.31
N ASP A 192 -22.46 4.02 9.77
CA ASP A 192 -22.22 4.84 8.59
C ASP A 192 -22.37 4.01 7.30
N SER A 193 -23.10 4.54 6.33
CA SER A 193 -23.31 3.90 5.02
C SER A 193 -22.02 3.68 4.21
N MET A 194 -20.93 4.38 4.54
CA MET A 194 -19.62 4.17 3.94
C MET A 194 -18.87 2.96 4.50
N ASP A 195 -19.37 2.34 5.57
CA ASP A 195 -18.80 1.13 6.16
C ASP A 195 -19.20 -0.13 5.38
N VAL A 196 -18.90 -0.11 4.09
CA VAL A 196 -19.02 -1.23 3.17
C VAL A 196 -17.61 -1.70 2.84
N VAL A 197 -17.24 -2.87 3.36
CA VAL A 197 -15.90 -3.43 3.24
C VAL A 197 -15.65 -3.95 1.83
N ALA A 198 -16.60 -4.71 1.30
CA ALA A 198 -16.51 -5.29 -0.04
C ALA A 198 -17.88 -5.68 -0.58
N GLU A 199 -18.04 -5.59 -1.89
CA GLU A 199 -19.25 -5.98 -2.61
C GLU A 199 -18.99 -7.22 -3.47
N LYS A 200 -20.03 -8.05 -3.67
CA LYS A 200 -19.98 -9.24 -4.53
C LYS A 200 -18.85 -10.21 -4.15
N VAL A 201 -18.67 -10.44 -2.86
CA VAL A 201 -17.72 -11.40 -2.31
C VAL A 201 -18.34 -12.79 -2.37
N ALA A 202 -17.63 -13.75 -2.96
CA ALA A 202 -18.03 -15.15 -2.92
C ALA A 202 -17.75 -15.72 -1.52
N LEU A 203 -18.78 -16.07 -0.77
CA LEU A 203 -18.70 -16.66 0.56
C LEU A 203 -19.56 -17.95 0.62
N PRO A 204 -19.29 -18.87 1.56
CA PRO A 204 -20.15 -20.02 1.80
C PRO A 204 -21.62 -19.60 1.93
N LYS A 205 -22.50 -20.24 1.18
CA LYS A 205 -23.94 -19.98 1.19
C LYS A 205 -24.56 -20.20 2.58
N GLY A 206 -23.99 -21.15 3.33
CA GLY A 206 -24.35 -21.46 4.71
C GLY A 206 -23.72 -20.54 5.76
N ILE A 207 -23.12 -19.40 5.38
CA ILE A 207 -22.61 -18.40 6.33
C ILE A 207 -23.74 -17.86 7.21
N ASP A 208 -23.50 -17.77 8.52
CA ASP A 208 -24.48 -17.35 9.51
C ASP A 208 -23.84 -16.54 10.67
N VAL A 209 -24.68 -15.94 11.50
CA VAL A 209 -24.26 -15.17 12.67
C VAL A 209 -23.46 -16.05 13.63
N GLY A 210 -22.29 -15.57 14.06
CA GLY A 210 -21.34 -16.28 14.90
C GLY A 210 -20.16 -16.90 14.14
N ASP A 211 -20.25 -17.06 12.82
CA ASP A 211 -19.15 -17.58 12.02
C ASP A 211 -17.94 -16.63 12.03
N ARG A 212 -16.73 -17.21 11.97
CA ARG A 212 -15.48 -16.43 11.86
C ARG A 212 -15.05 -16.29 10.42
N ILE A 213 -14.74 -15.05 10.03
CA ILE A 213 -14.14 -14.71 8.75
C ILE A 213 -12.69 -14.27 8.97
N ILE A 214 -11.77 -14.95 8.30
CA ILE A 214 -10.36 -14.58 8.21
C ILE A 214 -10.18 -13.70 6.98
N ILE A 215 -9.68 -12.50 7.19
CA ILE A 215 -9.29 -11.54 6.16
C ILE A 215 -7.77 -11.64 6.01
N LEU A 216 -7.33 -12.13 4.84
CA LEU A 216 -5.93 -12.40 4.54
C LEU A 216 -5.17 -11.12 4.13
N THR A 217 -3.85 -11.11 4.30
CA THR A 217 -2.95 -9.99 3.90
C THR A 217 -3.32 -8.66 4.60
N ALA A 218 -3.65 -8.74 5.88
CA ALA A 218 -4.16 -7.63 6.69
C ALA A 218 -3.13 -7.10 7.70
N GLY A 219 -1.83 -7.32 7.49
CA GLY A 219 -0.78 -6.83 8.38
C GLY A 219 -0.32 -5.39 8.13
N ALA A 220 -0.61 -4.81 6.97
CA ALA A 220 -0.22 -3.45 6.61
C ALA A 220 -1.42 -2.52 6.59
N TYR A 221 -1.26 -1.31 7.17
CA TYR A 221 -2.25 -0.23 7.12
C TYR A 221 -3.64 -0.60 7.64
N THR A 222 -3.72 -1.58 8.54
CA THR A 222 -4.95 -1.98 9.19
C THR A 222 -5.07 -1.28 10.55
N THR A 223 -4.36 -1.77 11.56
CA THR A 223 -4.41 -1.25 12.93
C THR A 223 -4.00 0.23 13.03
N VAL A 224 -3.08 0.68 12.17
CA VAL A 224 -2.64 2.08 12.13
C VAL A 224 -3.70 3.05 11.61
N TYR A 225 -4.73 2.57 10.90
CA TYR A 225 -5.90 3.36 10.47
C TYR A 225 -7.15 3.07 11.29
N ALA A 226 -7.10 2.09 12.21
CA ALA A 226 -8.25 1.76 13.03
C ALA A 226 -8.56 2.89 14.02
N SER A 227 -9.84 3.12 14.25
CA SER A 227 -10.37 4.13 15.16
C SER A 227 -11.39 3.52 16.10
N SER A 228 -11.82 4.30 17.10
CA SER A 228 -12.94 3.92 17.97
C SER A 228 -14.29 4.50 17.51
N PHE A 229 -14.49 4.61 16.19
CA PHE A 229 -15.71 5.20 15.63
C PHE A 229 -16.96 4.42 16.07
N ASN A 230 -18.06 5.14 16.34
CA ASN A 230 -19.25 4.59 17.01
C ASN A 230 -19.02 3.91 18.38
N GLY A 231 -17.83 4.05 18.99
CA GLY A 231 -17.50 3.48 20.29
C GLY A 231 -17.03 2.04 20.26
N PHE A 232 -16.86 1.44 19.07
CA PHE A 232 -16.29 0.09 18.95
C PHE A 232 -14.76 0.14 19.01
N PRO A 233 -14.09 -0.74 19.76
CA PRO A 233 -12.64 -0.68 19.90
C PRO A 233 -11.92 -1.11 18.60
N PRO A 234 -10.71 -0.58 18.33
CA PRO A 234 -9.83 -1.10 17.30
C PRO A 234 -9.52 -2.60 17.50
N PRO A 235 -9.15 -3.33 16.42
CA PRO A 235 -8.77 -4.74 16.53
C PRO A 235 -7.61 -4.95 17.50
N ARG A 236 -7.73 -5.97 18.37
CA ARG A 236 -6.63 -6.39 19.25
C ARG A 236 -5.55 -7.09 18.45
N VAL A 237 -4.30 -6.68 18.64
CA VAL A 237 -3.13 -7.33 18.03
C VAL A 237 -2.61 -8.45 18.93
N VAL A 238 -2.40 -9.62 18.33
CA VAL A 238 -1.78 -10.78 18.97
C VAL A 238 -0.64 -11.25 18.07
N MET A 239 0.55 -11.45 18.63
CA MET A 239 1.65 -12.11 17.95
C MET A 239 1.67 -13.58 18.36
N ILE A 240 1.82 -14.48 17.38
CA ILE A 240 1.84 -15.94 17.54
C ILE A 240 3.26 -16.42 17.27
#